data_AF-A0A371LS10-F1
#
_entry.id   AF-A0A371LS10-F1
#
_cell.length_a   1.000
_cell.length_b   1.000
_cell.length_c   1.000
_cell.angle_alpha   90.00
_cell.angle_beta   90.00
_cell.angle_gamma   90.00
#
_symmetry.space_group_name_H-M   'P 1'
#
loop_
_entity.id
_entity.type
_entity.pdbx_description
1 polymer ?
#
loop_
_entity_poly.entity_id
_entity_poly.type
_entity_poly.pdbx_seq_one_letter_code
_entity_poly.pdbx_strand_id
1 'polypeptide(L)'
;MSDDQPNAEELLQSAKSQKRHTSTPKSEEPNEEAKDEEDELINAVEDAYRSLDEGGLNQTLSLRDANLAALFAALEETEELNVVGKRALEHLNREETTNSKADVLKALVRIGLSEVATDELKAGVEGRRQYERSKIDDYEF
;
A
#
# COMPACT_ATOMS: atom_id res chain seq x y z
N MET A 1 54.75 -42.63 36.14
CA MET A 1 54.05 -43.36 35.06
C MET A 1 52.73 -43.86 35.62
N SER A 2 51.66 -43.08 35.45
CA SER A 2 50.40 -43.55 34.88
C SER A 2 49.57 -42.31 34.56
N ASP A 3 49.30 -42.12 33.28
CA ASP A 3 48.49 -41.07 32.69
C ASP A 3 47.05 -41.14 33.18
N ASP A 4 46.48 -40.00 33.55
CA ASP A 4 45.02 -39.81 33.70
C ASP A 4 44.66 -38.53 32.94
N GLN A 5 44.82 -38.58 31.61
CA GLN A 5 44.25 -37.57 30.72
C GLN A 5 42.76 -37.89 30.56
N PRO A 6 41.84 -36.92 30.76
CA PRO A 6 40.42 -37.15 30.57
C PRO A 6 40.17 -37.56 29.11
N ASN A 7 39.54 -38.72 28.96
CA ASN A 7 39.35 -39.42 27.70
C ASN A 7 38.46 -38.55 26.79
N ALA A 8 39.02 -38.02 25.69
CA ALA A 8 38.33 -37.10 24.78
C ALA A 8 37.02 -37.69 24.20
N GLU A 9 36.91 -39.01 24.22
CA GLU A 9 35.74 -39.77 23.78
C GLU A 9 34.53 -39.63 24.72
N GLU A 10 34.77 -39.42 26.02
CA GLU A 10 33.74 -39.21 27.04
C GLU A 10 33.12 -37.80 26.93
N LEU A 11 33.94 -36.80 26.59
CA LEU A 11 33.48 -35.42 26.31
C LEU A 11 32.62 -35.33 25.04
N LEU A 12 32.88 -36.17 24.04
CA LEU A 12 32.07 -36.23 22.82
C LEU A 12 30.71 -36.91 23.06
N GLN A 13 30.63 -37.86 23.99
CA GLN A 13 29.37 -38.51 24.33
C GLN A 13 28.44 -37.59 25.13
N SER A 14 28.97 -36.75 26.02
CA SER A 14 28.17 -35.76 26.75
C SER A 14 27.63 -34.64 25.84
N ALA A 15 28.35 -34.27 24.78
CA ALA A 15 27.87 -33.31 23.78
C ALA A 15 26.71 -33.87 22.93
N LYS A 16 26.64 -35.19 22.72
CA LYS A 16 25.56 -35.84 21.94
C LYS A 16 24.22 -35.93 22.70
N SER A 17 24.23 -35.81 24.02
CA SER A 17 23.02 -35.88 24.86
C SER A 17 22.39 -34.52 25.17
N GLN A 18 22.98 -33.41 24.70
CA GLN A 18 22.26 -32.13 24.63
C GLN A 18 21.17 -32.23 23.54
N LYS A 19 19.96 -32.57 23.99
CA LYS A 19 18.72 -32.48 23.22
C LYS A 19 18.67 -31.13 22.51
N ARG A 20 18.69 -31.17 21.18
CA ARG A 20 18.34 -30.02 20.36
C ARG A 20 16.96 -29.56 20.81
N HIS A 21 16.85 -28.32 21.27
CA HIS A 21 15.55 -27.69 21.44
C HIS A 21 14.77 -27.90 20.14
N THR A 22 13.64 -28.59 20.23
CA THR A 22 12.64 -28.58 19.17
C THR A 22 12.03 -27.19 19.19
N SER A 23 12.72 -26.24 18.54
CA SER A 23 12.11 -24.99 18.14
C SER A 23 11.04 -25.39 17.13
N THR A 24 9.80 -25.52 17.60
CA THR A 24 8.65 -25.45 16.70
C THR A 24 8.79 -24.12 15.96
N PRO A 25 8.77 -24.10 14.62
CA PRO A 25 8.62 -22.83 13.92
C PRO A 25 7.31 -22.25 14.43
N LYS A 26 7.40 -21.12 15.14
CA LYS A 26 6.23 -20.28 15.38
C LYS A 26 5.80 -19.91 13.97
N SER A 27 4.76 -20.58 13.47
CA SER A 27 4.05 -20.11 12.30
C SER A 27 3.83 -18.61 12.55
N GLU A 28 4.28 -17.80 11.61
CA GLU A 28 3.93 -16.38 11.57
C GLU A 28 2.41 -16.35 11.46
N GLU A 29 1.74 -16.37 12.61
CA GLU A 29 0.37 -15.93 12.71
C GLU A 29 0.40 -14.48 12.22
N PRO A 30 -0.39 -14.14 11.19
CA PRO A 30 -0.42 -12.79 10.68
C PRO A 30 -0.73 -11.88 11.86
N ASN A 31 0.15 -10.90 12.09
CA ASN A 31 0.08 -9.97 13.20
C ASN A 31 -1.35 -9.40 13.27
N GLU A 32 -2.13 -9.76 14.29
CA GLU A 32 -3.54 -9.39 14.40
C GLU A 32 -3.70 -7.85 14.33
N GLU A 33 -2.76 -7.13 14.93
CA GLU A 33 -2.66 -5.66 14.89
C GLU A 33 -2.57 -5.10 13.45
N ALA A 34 -1.85 -5.76 12.54
CA ALA A 34 -1.70 -5.29 11.16
C ALA A 34 -2.94 -5.54 10.31
N LYS A 35 -3.74 -6.56 10.66
CA LYS A 35 -5.05 -6.81 10.03
C LYS A 35 -6.08 -5.80 10.50
N ASP A 36 -6.07 -5.48 11.80
CA ASP A 36 -6.98 -4.49 12.38
C ASP A 36 -6.77 -3.11 11.72
N GLU A 37 -5.51 -2.68 11.51
CA GLU A 37 -5.19 -1.42 10.81
C GLU A 37 -5.60 -1.42 9.33
N GLU A 38 -5.44 -2.55 8.62
CA GLU A 38 -5.87 -2.68 7.22
C GLU A 38 -7.40 -2.59 7.10
N ASP A 39 -8.12 -3.29 7.98
CA ASP A 39 -9.58 -3.27 8.04
C ASP A 39 -10.13 -1.89 8.42
N GLU A 40 -9.46 -1.17 9.32
CA GLU A 40 -9.80 0.22 9.66
C GLU A 40 -9.73 1.14 8.43
N LEU A 41 -8.66 1.05 7.64
CA LEU A 41 -8.51 1.86 6.43
C LEU A 41 -9.55 1.49 5.37
N ILE A 42 -9.84 0.20 5.19
CA ILE A 42 -10.88 -0.29 4.26
C ILE A 42 -12.24 0.33 4.61
N ASN A 43 -12.64 0.27 5.88
CA ASN A 43 -13.90 0.82 6.36
C ASN A 43 -13.94 2.35 6.19
N ALA A 44 -12.85 3.05 6.52
CA ALA A 44 -12.76 4.49 6.34
C ALA A 44 -12.89 4.92 4.87
N VAL A 45 -12.39 4.09 3.94
CA VAL A 45 -12.56 4.33 2.50
C VAL A 45 -14.00 4.12 2.05
N GLU A 46 -14.70 3.08 2.53
CA GLU A 46 -16.14 2.90 2.26
C GLU A 46 -16.94 4.13 2.73
N ASP A 47 -16.74 4.58 3.96
CA ASP A 47 -17.42 5.74 4.53
C ASP A 47 -17.14 7.03 3.74
N ALA A 48 -15.90 7.19 3.26
CA ALA A 48 -15.53 8.31 2.40
C ALA A 48 -16.30 8.28 1.08
N TYR A 49 -16.50 7.10 0.47
CA TYR A 49 -17.32 6.95 -0.74
C TYR A 49 -18.80 7.26 -0.49
N ARG A 50 -19.35 6.82 0.64
CA ARG A 50 -20.74 7.14 1.03
C ARG A 50 -20.91 8.65 1.21
N SER A 51 -19.97 9.28 1.91
CA SER A 51 -19.93 10.73 2.09
C SER A 51 -19.78 11.50 0.77
N LEU A 52 -19.14 10.93 -0.25
CA LEU A 52 -19.07 11.53 -1.58
C LEU A 52 -20.44 11.53 -2.28
N ASP A 53 -21.20 10.44 -2.18
CA ASP A 53 -22.55 10.36 -2.77
C ASP A 53 -23.56 11.26 -2.04
N GLU A 54 -23.42 11.39 -0.72
CA GLU A 54 -24.25 12.28 0.11
C GLU A 54 -23.84 13.76 -0.01
N GLY A 55 -22.74 14.06 -0.72
CA GLY A 55 -22.22 15.42 -0.88
C GLY A 55 -21.50 15.98 0.36
N GLY A 56 -21.18 15.14 1.34
CA GLY A 56 -20.41 15.47 2.53
C GLY A 56 -18.90 15.65 2.27
N LEU A 57 -18.40 15.14 1.15
CA LEU A 57 -16.99 15.25 0.73
C LEU A 57 -16.86 15.94 -0.63
N ASN A 58 -15.88 16.83 -0.75
CA ASN A 58 -15.53 17.46 -2.03
C ASN A 58 -14.43 16.65 -2.75
N GLN A 59 -14.55 16.48 -4.06
CA GLN A 59 -13.58 15.74 -4.88
C GLN A 59 -12.35 16.57 -5.28
N THR A 60 -12.17 17.76 -4.70
CA THR A 60 -11.06 18.67 -5.05
C THR A 60 -9.85 18.40 -4.17
N LEU A 61 -8.69 18.16 -4.79
CA LEU A 61 -7.41 18.08 -4.09
C LEU A 61 -6.63 19.38 -4.27
N SER A 62 -6.43 20.13 -3.19
CA SER A 62 -5.68 21.40 -3.21
C SER A 62 -4.26 21.22 -2.67
N LEU A 63 -3.25 21.56 -3.48
CA LEU A 63 -1.85 21.62 -3.06
C LEU A 63 -1.47 23.06 -2.71
N ARG A 64 -0.88 23.26 -1.52
CA ARG A 64 -0.29 24.54 -1.12
C ARG A 64 1.23 24.46 -1.19
N ASP A 65 1.74 24.35 -2.41
CA ASP A 65 3.17 24.29 -2.69
C ASP A 65 3.54 25.27 -3.80
N ALA A 66 4.38 26.25 -3.48
CA ALA A 66 4.75 27.31 -4.41
C ALA A 66 5.66 26.80 -5.55
N ASN A 67 6.52 25.82 -5.28
CA ASN A 67 7.46 25.29 -6.26
C ASN A 67 6.74 24.41 -7.28
N LEU A 68 5.86 23.53 -6.82
CA LEU A 68 5.01 22.73 -7.70
C LEU A 68 4.04 23.61 -8.48
N ALA A 69 3.44 24.62 -7.85
CA ALA A 69 2.58 25.56 -8.56
C ALA A 69 3.32 26.28 -9.70
N ALA A 70 4.55 26.77 -9.43
CA ALA A 70 5.37 27.42 -10.44
C ALA A 70 5.77 26.45 -11.58
N LEU A 71 6.18 25.23 -11.24
CA LEU A 71 6.52 24.20 -12.23
C LEU A 71 5.33 23.85 -13.12
N PHE A 72 4.16 23.60 -12.53
CA PHE A 72 2.95 23.28 -13.30
C PHE A 72 2.50 24.44 -14.18
N ALA A 73 2.64 25.69 -13.70
CA ALA A 73 2.36 26.86 -14.53
C ALA A 73 3.32 26.95 -15.72
N ALA A 74 4.62 26.71 -15.50
CA ALA A 74 5.61 26.71 -16.58
C ALA A 74 5.35 25.59 -17.60
N LEU A 75 5.07 24.36 -17.14
CA LEU A 75 4.77 23.23 -18.03
C LEU A 75 3.51 23.46 -18.87
N GLU A 76 2.52 24.16 -18.31
CA GLU A 76 1.28 24.51 -18.99
C GLU A 76 1.55 25.56 -20.08
N GLU A 77 2.30 26.63 -19.75
CA GLU A 77 2.70 27.68 -20.69
C GLU A 77 3.54 27.13 -21.87
N THR A 78 4.37 26.13 -21.62
CA THR A 78 5.23 25.52 -22.65
C THR A 78 4.59 24.32 -23.35
N GLU A 79 3.30 24.03 -23.12
CA GLU A 79 2.58 22.85 -23.63
C GLU A 79 3.16 21.46 -23.24
N GLU A 80 4.20 21.44 -22.41
CA GLU A 80 4.89 20.22 -21.94
C GLU A 80 4.04 19.44 -20.93
N LEU A 81 3.06 20.08 -20.28
CA LEU A 81 2.20 19.44 -19.31
C LEU A 81 1.43 18.25 -19.91
N ASN A 82 0.99 18.37 -21.16
CA ASN A 82 0.31 17.27 -21.86
C ASN A 82 1.27 16.12 -22.19
N VAL A 83 2.54 16.43 -22.48
CA VAL A 83 3.58 15.41 -22.72
C VAL A 83 3.86 14.64 -21.43
N VAL A 84 3.98 15.34 -20.30
CA VAL A 84 4.10 14.73 -18.97
C VAL A 84 2.88 13.85 -18.66
N GLY A 85 1.67 14.36 -18.94
CA GLY A 85 0.43 13.61 -18.78
C GLY A 85 0.41 12.29 -19.56
N LYS A 86 0.82 12.31 -20.83
CA LYS A 86 0.93 11.09 -21.66
C LYS A 86 1.90 10.09 -21.08
N ARG A 87 3.11 10.51 -20.71
CA ARG A 87 4.12 9.64 -20.07
C ARG A 87 3.61 9.03 -18.77
N ALA A 88 2.86 9.80 -17.98
CA ALA A 88 2.28 9.32 -16.73
C ALA A 88 1.21 8.23 -16.97
N LEU A 89 0.33 8.42 -17.96
CA LEU A 89 -0.67 7.41 -18.32
C LEU A 89 -0.05 6.15 -18.93
N GLU A 90 0.97 6.31 -19.78
CA GLU A 90 1.77 5.20 -20.30
C GLU A 90 2.41 4.39 -19.16
N HIS A 91 3.00 5.06 -18.17
CA HIS A 91 3.59 4.41 -16.99
C HIS A 91 2.54 3.61 -16.20
N LEU A 92 1.32 4.14 -16.08
CA LEU A 92 0.21 3.46 -15.43
C LEU A 92 -0.48 2.39 -16.32
N ASN A 93 0.01 2.16 -17.55
CA ASN A 93 -0.62 1.31 -18.57
C ASN A 93 -2.10 1.64 -18.80
N ARG A 94 -2.43 2.94 -18.92
CA ARG A 94 -3.79 3.42 -19.20
C ARG A 94 -3.90 4.02 -20.59
N GLU A 95 -4.96 3.67 -21.30
CA GLU A 95 -5.27 4.19 -22.64
C GLU A 95 -6.09 5.50 -22.61
N GLU A 96 -6.29 6.09 -21.42
CA GLU A 96 -6.98 7.36 -21.26
C GLU A 96 -6.20 8.52 -21.93
N THR A 97 -6.87 9.63 -22.23
CA THR A 97 -6.22 10.88 -22.62
C THR A 97 -6.25 11.88 -21.47
N THR A 98 -5.15 12.60 -21.25
CA THR A 98 -5.14 13.75 -20.35
C THR A 98 -5.74 14.95 -21.10
N ASN A 99 -6.92 15.41 -20.65
CA ASN A 99 -7.63 16.53 -21.29
C ASN A 99 -7.58 17.81 -20.43
N SER A 100 -7.06 17.70 -19.21
CA SER A 100 -6.97 18.80 -18.27
C SER A 100 -5.76 18.65 -17.35
N LYS A 101 -5.34 19.78 -16.76
CA LYS A 101 -4.35 19.82 -15.67
C LYS A 101 -4.71 18.89 -14.51
N ALA A 102 -6.00 18.76 -14.21
CA ALA A 102 -6.49 17.86 -13.17
C ALA A 102 -6.24 16.39 -13.53
N ASP A 103 -6.37 16.00 -14.81
CA ASP A 103 -6.12 14.62 -15.23
C ASP A 103 -4.64 14.26 -15.18
N VAL A 104 -3.77 15.21 -15.56
CA VAL A 104 -2.32 15.06 -15.37
C VAL A 104 -1.98 14.90 -13.88
N LEU A 105 -2.55 15.75 -13.02
CA LEU A 105 -2.33 15.66 -11.58
C LEU A 105 -2.80 14.31 -11.00
N LYS A 106 -3.99 13.83 -11.38
CA LYS A 106 -4.51 12.52 -10.97
C LYS A 106 -3.56 11.39 -11.36
N ALA A 107 -3.02 11.43 -12.58
CA ALA A 107 -2.07 10.42 -13.04
C ALA A 107 -0.78 10.45 -12.20
N LEU A 108 -0.20 11.64 -11.99
CA LEU A 108 1.03 11.79 -11.21
C LEU A 108 0.84 11.39 -9.73
N VAL A 109 -0.28 11.75 -9.10
CA VAL A 109 -0.59 11.33 -7.73
C VAL A 109 -0.75 9.80 -7.64
N ARG A 110 -1.40 9.17 -8.62
CA ARG A 110 -1.51 7.70 -8.67
C ARG A 110 -0.16 7.02 -8.80
N ILE A 111 0.76 7.57 -9.60
CA ILE A 111 2.13 7.07 -9.70
C ILE A 111 2.82 7.18 -8.35
N GLY A 112 2.82 8.36 -7.74
CA GLY A 112 3.46 8.58 -6.43
C GLY A 112 2.94 7.60 -5.37
N LEU A 113 1.62 7.42 -5.27
CA LEU A 113 1.01 6.45 -4.37
C LEU A 113 1.40 5.00 -4.71
N SER A 114 1.47 4.64 -6.00
CA SER A 114 1.87 3.29 -6.41
C SER A 114 3.31 2.95 -6.04
N GLU A 115 4.18 3.95 -5.91
CA GLU A 115 5.57 3.77 -5.53
C GLU A 115 5.78 3.69 -4.02
N VAL A 116 4.96 4.39 -3.23
CA VAL A 116 5.22 4.56 -1.78
C VAL A 116 4.16 3.96 -0.85
N ALA A 117 2.96 3.66 -1.35
CA ALA A 117 1.78 3.32 -0.53
C ALA A 117 0.98 2.17 -1.17
N THR A 118 1.65 1.05 -1.46
CA THR A 118 1.04 -0.08 -2.18
C THR A 118 -0.06 -0.77 -1.38
N ASP A 119 0.11 -0.93 -0.07
CA ASP A 119 -0.85 -1.64 0.77
C ASP A 119 -2.09 -0.77 1.04
N GLU A 120 -1.90 0.52 1.26
CA GLU A 120 -2.99 1.50 1.37
C GLU A 120 -3.80 1.60 0.06
N LEU A 121 -3.14 1.47 -1.10
CA LEU A 121 -3.85 1.38 -2.38
C LEU A 121 -4.70 0.11 -2.50
N LYS A 122 -4.21 -1.04 -1.99
CA LYS A 122 -5.01 -2.28 -1.96
C LYS A 122 -6.21 -2.12 -1.05
N ALA A 123 -6.01 -1.60 0.17
CA ALA A 123 -7.07 -1.29 1.11
C ALA A 123 -8.10 -0.34 0.48
N GLY A 124 -7.63 0.71 -0.22
CA GLY A 124 -8.52 1.63 -0.94
C GLY A 124 -9.34 0.96 -2.06
N VAL A 125 -8.75 0.02 -2.79
CA VAL A 125 -9.49 -0.78 -3.80
C VAL A 125 -10.53 -1.67 -3.13
N GLU A 126 -10.21 -2.29 -2.00
CA GLU A 126 -11.15 -3.17 -1.29
C GLU A 126 -12.27 -2.37 -0.63
N GLY A 127 -11.99 -1.26 0.04
CA GLY A 127 -13.00 -0.36 0.60
C GLY A 127 -13.97 0.16 -0.47
N ARG A 128 -13.47 0.50 -1.66
CA ARG A 128 -14.34 0.81 -2.81
C ARG A 128 -15.23 -0.39 -3.19
N ARG A 129 -14.69 -1.61 -3.24
CA ARG A 129 -15.50 -2.80 -3.59
C ARG A 129 -16.54 -3.11 -2.53
N GLN A 130 -16.28 -2.83 -1.27
CA GLN A 130 -17.26 -2.97 -0.19
C GLN A 130 -18.39 -1.98 -0.38
N TYR A 131 -18.06 -0.71 -0.64
CA TYR A 131 -19.04 0.32 -0.97
C TYR A 131 -19.95 -0.04 -2.16
N GLU A 132 -19.39 -0.53 -3.27
CA GLU A 132 -20.20 -0.93 -4.43
C GLU A 132 -21.11 -2.14 -4.12
N ARG A 133 -20.68 -3.03 -3.21
CA ARG A 133 -21.51 -4.15 -2.72
C ARG A 133 -22.64 -3.66 -1.83
N SER A 134 -22.37 -2.75 -0.88
CA SER A 134 -23.41 -2.22 0.02
C SER A 134 -24.51 -1.49 -0.74
N LYS A 135 -24.19 -0.84 -1.86
CA LYS A 135 -25.20 -0.31 -2.78
C LYS A 135 -26.14 -1.38 -3.34
N ILE A 136 -25.65 -2.55 -3.72
CA ILE A 136 -26.45 -3.61 -4.35
C ILE A 136 -27.41 -4.23 -3.32
N ASP A 137 -26.95 -4.44 -2.10
CA ASP A 137 -27.76 -5.02 -1.01
C ASP A 137 -28.91 -4.09 -0.59
N ASP A 138 -28.70 -2.76 -0.66
CA ASP A 138 -29.76 -1.76 -0.43
C ASP A 138 -30.87 -1.78 -1.51
N TYR A 139 -30.67 -2.46 -2.65
CA TYR A 139 -31.67 -2.58 -3.73
C TYR A 139 -32.49 -3.89 -3.73
N GLU A 140 -32.20 -4.88 -2.87
CA GLU A 140 -33.02 -6.10 -2.78
C GLU A 140 -34.28 -5.87 -1.91
N PHE A 141 -35.43 -5.72 -2.58
CA PHE A 141 -36.79 -5.74 -2.01
C PHE A 141 -37.44 -7.12 -2.10
#